data_AF-C7NJG8-F1
#
_entry.id   AF-C7NJG8-F1
#
_cell.length_a   1.000
_cell.length_b   1.000
_cell.length_c   1.000
_cell.angle_alpha   90.00
_cell.angle_beta   90.00
_cell.angle_gamma   90.00
#
_symmetry.space_group_name_H-M   'P 1'
#
loop_
_entity.id
_entity.type
_entity.pdbx_description
1 polymer ?
#
loop_
_entity_poly.entity_id
_entity_poly.type
_entity_poly.pdbx_seq_one_letter_code
_entity_poly.pdbx_strand_id
1 'polypeptide(L)'
;MSAGVMLRACIAPEDPEPIDLTAALAEAEADGPLLVPAGIPDDAFVSWASQVEEDGVTRFAMQINRSPSGLARWCVVPQEHAETCAGGVSSGSVDGLFWSVSGEVPTEGPLREGEPTTDWRGLDWVAENEARMGRD
;
A
#
# COMPACT_ATOMS: atom_id res chain seq x y z
N MET A 1 1.52 -39.21 12.83
CA MET A 1 2.59 -38.20 12.70
C MET A 1 2.00 -37.04 11.93
N SER A 2 1.49 -36.02 12.64
CA SER A 2 0.95 -34.81 12.01
C SER A 2 2.04 -33.74 12.08
N ALA A 3 2.66 -33.43 10.95
CA ALA A 3 3.50 -32.26 10.84
C ALA A 3 2.57 -31.05 10.63
N GLY A 4 2.34 -30.30 11.71
CA GLY A 4 1.70 -29.00 11.62
C GLY A 4 2.64 -28.06 10.87
N VAL A 5 2.17 -27.55 9.73
CA VAL A 5 2.79 -26.42 9.04
C VAL A 5 2.65 -25.22 9.97
N MET A 6 3.73 -24.83 10.65
CA MET A 6 3.80 -23.54 11.31
C MET A 6 3.80 -22.47 10.22
N LEU A 7 2.70 -21.75 10.11
CA LEU A 7 2.64 -20.44 9.47
C LEU A 7 3.78 -19.61 10.08
N ARG A 8 4.84 -19.37 9.30
CA ARG A 8 5.82 -18.34 9.63
C ARG A 8 5.05 -17.02 9.60
N ALA A 9 4.71 -16.54 10.79
CA ALA A 9 4.40 -15.14 11.02
C ALA A 9 5.48 -14.33 10.29
N CYS A 10 5.09 -13.56 9.29
CA CYS A 10 5.96 -12.56 8.69
C CYS A 10 6.15 -11.50 9.77
N ILE A 11 7.20 -11.66 10.59
CA ILE A 11 7.69 -10.57 11.43
C ILE A 11 8.15 -9.52 10.42
N ALA A 12 7.44 -8.38 10.35
CA ALA A 12 7.94 -7.21 9.66
C ALA A 12 9.38 -6.95 10.14
N PRO A 13 10.33 -6.58 9.26
CA PRO A 13 11.70 -6.30 9.68
C PRO A 13 11.72 -5.43 10.93
N GLU A 14 12.61 -5.71 11.88
CA GLU A 14 12.64 -5.04 13.20
C GLU A 14 12.72 -3.51 13.05
N ASP A 15 13.35 -3.03 11.98
CA ASP A 15 13.34 -1.64 11.52
C ASP A 15 13.14 -1.60 9.99
N PRO A 16 11.92 -1.39 9.50
CA PRO A 16 11.68 -1.10 8.08
C PRO A 16 12.22 0.28 7.73
N GLU A 17 12.78 0.42 6.53
CA GLU A 17 13.26 1.71 6.01
C GLU A 17 12.28 2.26 4.96
N PRO A 18 12.12 3.59 4.86
CA PRO A 18 11.37 4.20 3.76
C PRO A 18 12.06 3.91 2.41
N ILE A 19 11.26 3.86 1.35
CA ILE A 19 11.73 3.62 -0.03
C ILE A 19 11.66 4.86 -0.93
N ASP A 20 12.31 4.77 -2.10
CA ASP A 20 12.11 5.70 -3.24
C ASP A 20 10.71 5.47 -3.78
N LEU A 21 9.76 6.12 -3.12
CA LEU A 21 8.36 6.00 -3.40
C LEU A 21 8.04 6.66 -4.75
N THR A 22 8.71 7.75 -5.07
CA THR A 22 8.55 8.46 -6.34
C THR A 22 8.87 7.56 -7.52
N ALA A 23 9.98 6.81 -7.47
CA ALA A 23 10.31 5.84 -8.50
C ALA A 23 9.23 4.75 -8.61
N ALA A 24 8.81 4.17 -7.48
CA ALA A 24 7.81 3.09 -7.46
C ALA A 24 6.43 3.53 -7.97
N LEU A 25 5.97 4.74 -7.63
CA LEU A 25 4.71 5.30 -8.11
C LEU A 25 4.78 5.65 -9.60
N ALA A 26 5.94 6.12 -10.09
CA ALA A 26 6.15 6.41 -11.50
C ALA A 26 6.13 5.15 -12.38
N GLU A 27 6.72 4.05 -11.89
CA GLU A 27 6.59 2.75 -12.54
C GLU A 27 5.13 2.29 -12.58
N ALA A 28 4.41 2.45 -11.47
CA ALA A 28 3.01 2.03 -11.40
C ALA A 28 2.06 2.87 -12.27
N GLU A 29 2.31 4.17 -12.41
CA GLU A 29 1.56 5.09 -13.28
C GLU A 29 1.75 4.79 -14.78
N ALA A 30 2.86 4.16 -15.16
CA ALA A 30 3.15 3.86 -16.57
C ALA A 30 2.09 2.97 -17.24
N ASP A 31 1.36 2.18 -16.45
CA ASP A 31 0.30 1.28 -16.91
C ASP A 31 -1.12 1.85 -16.75
N GLY A 32 -1.26 3.07 -16.20
CA GLY A 32 -2.56 3.73 -16.05
C GLY A 32 -2.63 4.72 -14.88
N PRO A 33 -3.79 5.39 -14.70
CA PRO A 33 -4.00 6.29 -13.56
C PRO A 33 -3.85 5.52 -12.24
N LEU A 34 -3.08 6.10 -11.32
CA LEU A 34 -2.76 5.49 -10.05
C LEU A 34 -3.90 5.71 -9.06
N LEU A 35 -4.23 4.67 -8.29
CA LEU A 35 -5.18 4.76 -7.18
C LEU A 35 -4.43 4.59 -5.86
N VAL A 36 -4.31 5.67 -5.10
CA VAL A 36 -3.52 5.74 -3.86
C VAL A 36 -4.40 6.10 -2.67
N PRO A 37 -3.92 5.93 -1.42
CA PRO A 37 -4.57 6.54 -0.28
C PRO A 37 -4.65 8.05 -0.45
N ALA A 38 -5.74 8.66 0.00
CA ALA A 38 -5.85 10.12 0.08
C ALA A 38 -4.78 10.73 1.02
N GLY A 39 -4.21 9.92 1.91
CA GLY A 39 -3.13 10.32 2.80
C GLY A 39 -2.61 9.17 3.66
N ILE A 40 -1.42 9.37 4.22
CA ILE A 40 -0.79 8.47 5.18
C ILE A 40 -0.62 9.25 6.50
N PRO A 41 -0.87 8.64 7.68
CA PRO A 41 -0.62 9.29 8.96
C PRO A 41 0.83 9.76 9.13
N ASP A 42 1.05 10.88 9.82
CA ASP A 42 2.39 11.49 10.04
C ASP A 42 3.39 10.54 10.74
N ASP A 43 2.88 9.57 11.52
CA ASP A 43 3.65 8.55 12.24
C ASP A 43 3.89 7.27 11.43
N ALA A 44 3.58 7.30 10.12
CA ALA A 44 3.75 6.20 9.19
C ALA A 44 4.57 6.58 7.94
N PHE A 45 5.10 5.56 7.27
CA PHE A 45 5.84 5.69 6.01
C PHE A 45 5.65 4.45 5.13
N VAL A 46 5.86 4.61 3.83
CA VAL A 46 5.86 3.51 2.86
C VAL A 46 7.25 2.89 2.81
N SER A 47 7.32 1.60 3.14
CA SER A 47 8.57 0.83 3.12
C SER A 47 8.68 -0.11 1.92
N TRP A 48 7.63 -0.22 1.13
CA TRP A 48 7.61 -0.99 -0.12
C TRP A 48 6.41 -0.57 -0.95
N ALA A 49 6.60 -0.42 -2.26
CA ALA A 49 5.54 -0.17 -3.22
C ALA A 49 5.97 -0.77 -4.56
N SER A 50 5.08 -1.50 -5.23
CA SER A 50 5.36 -2.04 -6.56
C SER A 50 4.09 -2.52 -7.24
N GLN A 51 4.15 -2.63 -8.56
CA GLN A 51 3.24 -3.49 -9.30
C GLN A 51 3.68 -4.94 -9.18
N VAL A 52 2.72 -5.82 -8.94
CA VAL A 52 2.93 -7.26 -8.82
C VAL A 52 2.02 -7.94 -9.82
N GLU A 53 2.62 -8.72 -10.71
CA GLU A 53 1.89 -9.62 -11.59
C GLU A 53 1.89 -11.02 -10.98
N GLU A 54 0.70 -11.55 -10.69
CA GLU A 54 0.52 -12.90 -10.17
C GLU A 54 -0.68 -13.54 -10.87
N ASP A 55 -0.52 -14.76 -11.38
CA ASP A 55 -1.55 -15.49 -12.12
C ASP A 55 -2.20 -14.70 -13.28
N GLY A 56 -1.41 -13.82 -13.94
CA GLY A 56 -1.87 -12.97 -15.04
C GLY A 56 -2.68 -11.75 -14.61
N VAL A 57 -2.76 -11.48 -13.30
CA VAL A 57 -3.42 -10.31 -12.73
C VAL A 57 -2.35 -9.33 -12.26
N THR A 58 -2.35 -8.14 -12.84
CA THR A 58 -1.52 -7.02 -12.36
C THR A 58 -2.23 -6.32 -11.21
N ARG A 59 -1.55 -6.17 -10.08
CA ARG A 59 -2.01 -5.37 -8.94
C ARG A 59 -0.94 -4.41 -8.49
N PHE A 60 -1.34 -3.20 -8.12
CA PHE A 60 -0.45 -2.28 -7.41
C PHE A 60 -0.61 -2.49 -5.91
N ALA A 61 0.48 -2.54 -5.16
CA ALA A 61 0.42 -2.68 -3.71
C ALA A 61 1.47 -1.83 -3.01
N MET A 62 1.13 -1.38 -1.81
CA MET A 62 2.03 -0.66 -0.92
C MET A 62 1.99 -1.26 0.48
N GLN A 63 3.15 -1.26 1.13
CA GLN A 63 3.33 -1.64 2.52
C GLN A 63 3.64 -0.38 3.32
N ILE A 64 2.81 -0.10 4.31
CA ILE A 64 2.84 1.10 5.12
C ILE A 64 3.21 0.67 6.54
N ASN A 65 4.36 1.12 7.01
CA ASN A 65 4.85 0.87 8.36
C ASN A 65 4.50 2.03 9.27
N ARG A 66 3.95 1.72 10.44
CA ARG A 66 3.54 2.70 11.43
C ARG A 66 4.06 2.31 12.81
N SER A 67 4.77 3.21 13.48
CA SER A 67 5.20 3.00 14.86
C SER A 67 4.27 3.74 15.83
N PRO A 68 3.78 3.12 16.92
CA PRO A 68 3.96 1.73 17.37
C PRO A 68 2.92 0.76 16.77
N SER A 69 2.07 1.24 15.86
CA SER A 69 0.76 0.63 15.54
C SER A 69 0.77 -0.40 14.41
N GLY A 70 1.93 -0.87 13.95
CA GLY A 70 2.03 -2.05 13.10
C GLY A 70 1.99 -1.79 11.59
N LEU A 71 1.67 -2.85 10.84
CA LEU A 71 1.79 -2.90 9.39
C LEU A 71 0.42 -2.77 8.71
N ALA A 72 0.32 -1.86 7.76
CA ALA A 72 -0.81 -1.73 6.87
C ALA A 72 -0.42 -2.04 5.41
N ARG A 73 -1.40 -2.49 4.62
CA ARG A 73 -1.21 -2.80 3.21
C ARG A 73 -2.29 -2.16 2.37
N TRP A 74 -1.89 -1.34 1.41
CA TRP A 74 -2.73 -0.85 0.33
C TRP A 74 -2.64 -1.81 -0.86
N CYS A 75 -3.77 -2.14 -1.47
CA CYS A 75 -3.84 -3.06 -2.60
C CYS A 75 -4.86 -2.54 -3.60
N VAL A 76 -4.45 -2.47 -4.87
CA VAL A 76 -5.29 -2.04 -5.99
C VAL A 76 -5.18 -3.07 -7.10
N VAL A 77 -6.31 -3.44 -7.67
CA VAL A 77 -6.42 -4.48 -8.68
C VAL A 77 -7.62 -4.16 -9.60
N PRO A 78 -7.66 -4.65 -10.85
CA PRO A 78 -8.88 -4.61 -11.66
C PRO A 78 -10.07 -5.18 -10.89
N GLN A 79 -11.24 -4.53 -11.01
CA GLN A 79 -12.42 -4.84 -10.21
C GLN A 79 -12.91 -6.28 -10.39
N GLU A 80 -12.72 -6.86 -11.57
CA GLU A 80 -13.02 -8.27 -11.86
C GLU A 80 -12.16 -9.27 -11.06
N HIS A 81 -11.09 -8.80 -10.42
CA HIS A 81 -10.14 -9.56 -9.61
C HIS A 81 -10.08 -9.05 -8.16
N ALA A 82 -11.15 -8.40 -7.67
CA ALA A 82 -11.22 -7.81 -6.34
C ALA A 82 -10.86 -8.80 -5.21
N GLU A 83 -11.11 -10.10 -5.40
CA GLU A 83 -10.75 -11.17 -4.48
C GLU A 83 -9.25 -11.21 -4.14
N THR A 84 -8.37 -10.77 -5.05
CA THR A 84 -6.92 -10.72 -4.85
C THR A 84 -6.51 -9.72 -3.78
N CYS A 85 -7.31 -8.65 -3.60
CA CYS A 85 -7.13 -7.64 -2.58
C CYS A 85 -8.20 -7.72 -1.47
N ALA A 86 -9.10 -8.70 -1.48
CA ALA A 86 -10.22 -8.75 -0.54
C ALA A 86 -9.78 -9.04 0.90
N GLY A 87 -10.65 -8.72 1.87
CA GLY A 87 -10.37 -8.92 3.31
C GLY A 87 -9.72 -7.72 4.01
N GLY A 88 -9.72 -6.56 3.36
CA GLY A 88 -9.34 -5.29 3.96
C GLY A 88 -10.30 -4.79 5.04
N VAL A 89 -9.80 -3.88 5.87
CA VAL A 89 -10.59 -3.13 6.86
C VAL A 89 -11.33 -1.94 6.23
N SER A 90 -10.90 -1.48 5.05
CA SER A 90 -11.64 -0.56 4.18
C SER A 90 -11.39 -0.96 2.73
N SER A 91 -12.36 -0.70 1.87
CA SER A 91 -12.27 -0.99 0.44
C SER A 91 -13.29 -0.18 -0.35
N GLY A 92 -13.05 -0.01 -1.64
CA GLY A 92 -13.97 0.63 -2.55
C GLY A 92 -13.64 0.31 -4.00
N SER A 93 -14.38 0.93 -4.91
CA SER A 93 -14.11 0.83 -6.34
C SER A 93 -14.26 2.19 -7.02
N VAL A 94 -13.38 2.46 -7.96
CA VAL A 94 -13.33 3.68 -8.76
C VAL A 94 -12.88 3.28 -10.16
N ASP A 95 -13.63 3.70 -11.18
CA ASP A 95 -13.28 3.55 -12.59
C ASP A 95 -12.79 2.14 -13.01
N GLY A 96 -13.42 1.09 -12.48
CA GLY A 96 -13.09 -0.31 -12.80
C GLY A 96 -11.89 -0.87 -12.02
N LEU A 97 -11.34 -0.12 -11.08
CA LEU A 97 -10.34 -0.61 -10.12
C LEU A 97 -10.99 -0.85 -8.76
N PHE A 98 -10.66 -1.97 -8.13
CA PHE A 98 -10.93 -2.23 -6.73
C PHE A 98 -9.69 -1.87 -5.90
N TRP A 99 -9.92 -1.18 -4.79
CA TRP A 99 -8.88 -0.93 -3.80
C TRP A 99 -9.29 -1.46 -2.44
N SER A 100 -8.31 -1.86 -1.66
CA SER A 100 -8.48 -2.18 -0.25
C SER A 100 -7.28 -1.75 0.57
N VAL A 101 -7.54 -1.51 1.84
CA VAL A 101 -6.51 -1.41 2.86
C VAL A 101 -6.74 -2.49 3.90
N SER A 102 -5.68 -3.17 4.32
CA SER A 102 -5.70 -4.22 5.35
C SER A 102 -4.62 -3.96 6.40
N GLY A 103 -4.67 -4.72 7.51
CA GLY A 103 -3.72 -4.60 8.61
C GLY A 103 -4.17 -3.64 9.71
N GLU A 104 -3.20 -3.16 10.48
CA GLU A 104 -3.45 -2.27 11.62
C GLU A 104 -3.52 -0.82 11.15
N VAL A 105 -4.74 -0.35 10.86
CA VAL A 105 -5.00 1.04 10.48
C VAL A 105 -5.95 1.73 11.46
N PRO A 106 -5.83 3.06 11.64
CA PRO A 106 -6.81 3.83 12.40
C PRO A 106 -8.25 3.57 11.96
N THR A 107 -9.20 3.67 12.90
CA THR A 107 -10.63 3.45 12.65
C THR A 107 -11.20 4.42 11.61
N GLU A 108 -10.62 5.62 11.52
CA GLU A 108 -11.00 6.71 10.62
C GLU A 108 -9.73 7.37 10.06
N GLY A 109 -9.84 8.09 8.93
CA GLY A 109 -8.75 8.87 8.36
C GLY A 109 -8.45 8.55 6.89
N PRO A 110 -7.54 9.32 6.28
CA PRO A 110 -7.35 9.37 4.82
C PRO A 110 -6.75 8.09 4.23
N LEU A 111 -6.17 7.22 5.06
CA LEU A 111 -5.70 5.90 4.66
C LEU A 111 -6.83 4.93 4.27
N ARG A 112 -8.09 5.25 4.63
CA ARG A 112 -9.26 4.42 4.34
C ARG A 112 -10.02 4.86 3.10
N GLU A 113 -9.51 5.85 2.37
CA GLU A 113 -10.14 6.43 1.19
C GLU A 113 -9.16 6.32 0.01
N GLY A 114 -9.65 5.81 -1.12
CA GLY A 114 -8.88 5.71 -2.36
C GLY A 114 -9.13 6.91 -3.25
N GLU A 115 -8.06 7.61 -3.62
CA GLU A 115 -8.10 8.74 -4.53
C GLU A 115 -7.42 8.38 -5.86
N PRO A 116 -8.15 8.36 -6.99
CA PRO A 116 -7.54 8.24 -8.31
C PRO A 116 -6.83 9.56 -8.63
N THR A 117 -5.54 9.51 -8.93
CA THR A 117 -4.79 10.73 -9.22
C THR A 117 -3.61 10.49 -10.17
N THR A 118 -3.43 11.44 -11.09
CA THR A 118 -2.20 11.60 -11.88
C THR A 118 -1.26 12.65 -11.28
N ASP A 119 -1.73 13.36 -10.25
CA ASP A 119 -1.00 14.41 -9.54
C ASP A 119 -0.34 13.89 -8.25
N TRP A 120 -0.09 12.58 -8.16
CA TRP A 120 0.48 11.94 -6.97
C TRP A 120 1.81 12.58 -6.51
N ARG A 121 2.57 13.18 -7.44
CA ARG A 121 3.80 13.92 -7.16
C ARG A 121 3.59 15.16 -6.29
N GLY A 122 2.36 15.70 -6.25
CA GLY A 122 1.97 16.85 -5.45
C GLY A 122 1.40 16.49 -4.08
N LEU A 123 1.28 15.20 -3.74
CA LEU A 123 0.74 14.76 -2.45
C LEU A 123 1.79 14.94 -1.34
N ASP A 124 1.40 15.60 -0.26
CA ASP A 124 2.30 15.90 0.87
C ASP A 124 2.95 14.63 1.44
N TRP A 125 2.19 13.55 1.60
CA TRP A 125 2.70 12.28 2.15
C TRP A 125 3.74 11.61 1.25
N VAL A 126 3.75 11.86 -0.06
CA VAL A 126 4.80 11.38 -0.97
C VAL A 126 6.09 12.14 -0.70
N ALA A 127 6.03 13.47 -0.63
CA ALA A 127 7.19 14.31 -0.33
C ALA A 127 7.78 14.02 1.06
N GLU A 128 6.91 13.76 2.05
CA GLU A 128 7.35 13.40 3.40
C GLU A 128 8.01 12.02 3.44
N ASN A 129 7.57 11.04 2.63
CA ASN A 129 8.22 9.74 2.54
C ASN A 129 9.66 9.87 2.02
N GLU A 130 9.85 10.65 0.96
CA GLU A 130 11.17 10.95 0.40
C GLU A 130 12.08 11.67 1.41
N ALA A 131 11.52 12.61 2.16
CA ALA A 131 12.26 13.32 3.20
C ALA A 131 12.71 12.42 4.36
N ARG A 132 12.07 11.26 4.56
CA ARG A 132 12.47 10.25 5.56
C ARG A 132 13.61 9.35 5.06
N MET A 133 13.68 9.05 3.75
CA MET A 133 14.81 8.30 3.17
C MET A 133 16.17 8.98 3.35
N GLY A 134 16.20 10.31 3.41
CA GLY A 134 17.45 11.08 3.54
C GLY A 134 17.94 11.32 4.97
N ARG A 135 17.34 10.69 5.99
CA ARG A 135 17.71 10.88 7.40
C ARG A 135 18.33 9.59 7.98
N ASP A 136 19.65 9.47 7.81
CA ASP A 136 20.50 8.59 8.63
C ASP A 136 20.85 9.25 9.98
#